data_AF-A0A846S3M0-F1
#
_entry.id   AF-A0A846S3M0-F1
#
_cell.length_a   1.000
_cell.length_b   1.000
_cell.length_c   1.000
_cell.angle_alpha   90.00
_cell.angle_beta   90.00
_cell.angle_gamma   90.00
#
_symmetry.space_group_name_H-M   'P 1'
#
loop_
_entity.id
_entity.type
_entity.pdbx_description
1 polymer ?
#
loop_
_entity_poly.entity_id
_entity_poly.type
_entity_poly.pdbx_seq_one_letter_code
_entity_poly.pdbx_strand_id
1 'polypeptide(L)'
;MTNVLLTPQRPPLPVGGLDDAASTPGPAVVFSSPTDADVSGTEHREAPRRHDTESALAVRPVAYRESEGPWHQLGYEAADHWQGLSTELRERLIADRTAPLSVAEYSATTNGASASMITNNWVHSGSPRMYRVAGELRELTEVLAEILTS
;
A
#
# COMPACT_ATOMS: atom_id res chain seq x y z
N MET A 1 16.52 1.34 -9.14
CA MET A 1 15.28 1.11 -8.37
C MET A 1 15.71 0.74 -6.96
N THR A 2 15.39 1.58 -5.99
CA THR A 2 15.64 1.30 -4.58
C THR A 2 14.30 0.88 -3.98
N ASN A 3 14.26 -0.20 -3.21
CA ASN A 3 13.04 -0.59 -2.52
C ASN A 3 13.09 -0.10 -1.07
N VAL A 4 11.92 0.14 -0.50
CA VAL A 4 11.78 0.53 0.89
C VAL A 4 10.93 -0.51 1.60
N LEU A 5 11.46 -1.04 2.69
CA LEU A 5 10.79 -1.95 3.59
C LEU A 5 10.14 -1.16 4.73
N LEU A 6 8.83 -1.30 4.85
CA LEU A 6 8.04 -0.77 5.95
C LEU A 6 7.68 -1.92 6.90
N THR A 7 7.89 -1.71 8.20
CA THR A 7 7.56 -2.64 9.29
C THR A 7 7.04 -1.84 10.49
N PRO A 8 6.47 -2.46 11.54
CA PRO A 8 6.09 -1.74 12.76
C PRO A 8 7.25 -0.99 13.39
N GLN A 9 8.46 -1.54 13.22
CA GLN A 9 9.68 -0.91 13.68
C GLN A 9 9.97 0.26 12.76
N ARG A 10 9.85 1.47 13.31
CA ARG A 10 10.30 2.68 12.65
C ARG A 10 11.80 2.83 12.87
N PRO A 11 12.54 3.26 11.84
CA PRO A 11 12.06 3.89 10.60
C PRO A 11 12.12 2.98 9.35
N PRO A 12 11.50 3.37 8.20
CA PRO A 12 11.58 2.59 6.96
C PRO A 12 13.02 2.27 6.55
N LEU A 13 13.25 1.07 6.01
CA LEU A 13 14.58 0.55 5.70
C LEU A 13 14.79 0.42 4.19
N PRO A 14 15.91 0.89 3.63
CA PRO A 14 16.24 0.62 2.23
C PRO A 14 16.60 -0.86 2.06
N VAL A 15 16.05 -1.50 1.04
CA VAL A 15 16.34 -2.89 0.66
C VAL A 15 16.59 -3.00 -0.84
N GLY A 16 17.46 -3.92 -1.26
CA GLY A 16 17.71 -4.21 -2.67
C GLY A 16 16.58 -5.01 -3.33
N GLY A 17 15.84 -5.79 -2.54
CA GLY A 17 14.71 -6.61 -3.02
C GLY A 17 14.06 -7.43 -1.92
N LEU A 18 13.25 -8.41 -2.31
CA LEU A 18 12.56 -9.31 -1.38
C LEU A 18 13.52 -10.23 -0.63
N ASP A 19 14.61 -10.67 -1.25
CA ASP A 19 15.61 -11.52 -0.61
C ASP A 19 16.25 -10.84 0.60
N ASP A 20 16.54 -9.53 0.49
CA ASP A 20 17.06 -8.72 1.59
C ASP A 20 16.01 -8.56 2.71
N ALA A 21 14.74 -8.41 2.34
CA ALA A 21 13.62 -8.26 3.27
C ALA A 21 13.19 -9.58 3.94
N ALA A 22 13.58 -10.73 3.40
CA ALA A 22 13.13 -12.04 3.84
C ALA A 22 13.49 -12.37 5.30
N SER A 23 14.62 -11.82 5.77
CA SER A 23 15.15 -12.03 7.13
C SER A 23 14.43 -11.23 8.21
N THR A 24 13.73 -10.16 7.85
CA THR A 24 12.94 -9.35 8.78
C THR A 24 11.70 -10.16 9.19
N PRO A 25 11.23 -10.18 10.45
CA PRO A 25 9.95 -10.79 10.84
C PRO A 25 8.74 -9.89 10.52
N GLY A 26 7.53 -10.47 10.43
CA GLY A 26 6.31 -9.74 10.02
C GLY A 26 5.78 -8.79 11.10
N PRO A 27 4.76 -7.98 10.79
CA PRO A 27 4.19 -7.66 9.46
C PRO A 27 5.09 -6.71 8.67
N ALA A 28 5.04 -6.75 7.34
CA ALA A 28 5.92 -5.92 6.51
C ALA A 28 5.35 -5.63 5.10
N VAL A 29 5.75 -4.51 4.51
CA VAL A 29 5.44 -4.15 3.11
C VAL A 29 6.70 -3.64 2.41
N VAL A 30 6.95 -4.09 1.18
CA VAL A 30 7.99 -3.55 0.31
C VAL A 30 7.36 -2.64 -0.72
N PHE A 31 7.85 -1.41 -0.80
CA PHE A 31 7.48 -0.42 -1.80
C PHE A 31 8.63 -0.21 -2.78
N SER A 32 8.31 -0.05 -4.07
CA SER A 32 9.29 0.35 -5.08
C SER A 32 9.44 1.87 -5.05
N SER A 33 10.64 2.37 -4.75
CA SER A 33 10.93 3.79 -4.86
C SER A 33 11.35 4.14 -6.29
N PRO A 34 10.70 5.13 -6.95
CA PRO A 34 11.24 5.72 -8.16
C PRO A 34 12.58 6.37 -7.78
N THR A 35 13.62 6.01 -8.52
CA THR A 35 14.99 6.42 -8.20
C THR A 35 15.16 7.90 -8.55
N ASP A 36 14.89 8.79 -7.60
CA ASP A 36 15.33 10.19 -7.64
C ASP A 36 16.10 10.50 -6.35
N ALA A 37 17.33 10.00 -6.29
CA ALA A 37 18.46 10.67 -5.64
C ALA A 37 19.72 9.92 -6.02
N ASP A 38 20.51 10.55 -6.87
CA ASP A 38 21.94 10.36 -6.92
C ASP A 38 22.49 10.61 -5.51
N VAL A 39 22.64 9.56 -4.69
CA VAL A 39 23.37 9.64 -3.41
C VAL A 39 24.86 9.56 -3.72
N SER A 40 25.34 10.50 -4.55
CA SER A 40 26.71 10.98 -4.47
C SER A 40 26.76 12.03 -3.37
N GLY A 41 26.79 11.57 -2.13
CA GLY A 41 26.76 12.46 -0.97
C GLY A 41 26.98 11.69 0.31
N THR A 42 28.26 11.55 0.67
CA THR A 42 28.74 11.19 1.99
C THR A 42 27.98 11.97 3.08
N GLU A 43 27.74 11.32 4.23
CA GLU A 43 27.46 11.95 5.54
C GLU A 43 26.04 12.48 5.83
N HIS A 44 25.15 11.62 6.35
CA HIS A 44 24.60 11.72 7.71
C HIS A 44 23.42 10.74 7.85
N ARG A 45 23.55 9.83 8.81
CA ARG A 45 22.54 8.87 9.21
C ARG A 45 21.52 9.60 10.09
N GLU A 46 20.71 10.49 9.50
CA GLU A 46 19.51 10.98 10.19
C GLU A 46 18.48 9.86 10.23
N ALA A 47 17.87 9.65 11.40
CA ALA A 47 16.78 8.70 11.56
C ALA A 47 15.64 9.07 10.60
N PRO A 48 15.17 8.14 9.73
CA PRO A 48 14.11 8.48 8.81
C PRO A 48 12.85 8.96 9.57
N ARG A 49 12.35 10.13 9.14
CA ARG A 49 11.30 10.92 9.79
C ARG A 49 9.93 10.40 9.36
N ARG A 50 8.84 10.82 10.03
CA ARG A 50 7.44 10.47 9.64
C ARG A 50 7.14 10.72 8.15
N HIS A 51 7.80 11.74 7.57
CA HIS A 51 7.74 12.08 6.15
C HIS A 51 8.15 10.93 5.22
N ASP A 52 9.04 10.04 5.66
CA ASP A 52 9.53 8.91 4.86
C ASP A 52 8.51 7.78 4.77
N THR A 53 7.61 7.68 5.75
CA THR A 53 6.49 6.72 5.72
C THR A 53 5.41 7.20 4.75
N GLU A 54 4.98 8.47 4.83
CA GLU A 54 4.00 9.03 3.89
C GLU A 54 4.51 8.98 2.44
N SER A 55 5.79 9.27 2.24
CA SER A 55 6.44 9.17 0.93
C SER A 55 6.49 7.72 0.42
N ALA A 56 6.74 6.75 1.31
CA ALA A 56 6.69 5.33 0.95
C ALA A 56 5.27 4.87 0.57
N LEU A 57 4.23 5.35 1.26
CA LEU A 57 2.84 4.99 0.95
C LEU A 57 2.37 5.56 -0.40
N ALA A 58 2.99 6.64 -0.89
CA ALA A 58 2.65 7.27 -2.15
C ALA A 58 3.18 6.52 -3.38
N VAL A 59 4.11 5.59 -3.20
CA VAL A 59 4.70 4.82 -4.29
C VAL A 59 4.09 3.42 -4.38
N ARG A 60 4.50 2.69 -5.43
CA ARG A 60 3.90 1.40 -5.78
C ARG A 60 4.37 0.28 -4.83
N PRO A 61 3.45 -0.44 -4.16
CA PRO A 61 3.77 -1.62 -3.36
C PRO A 61 4.14 -2.80 -4.26
N VAL A 62 5.09 -3.61 -3.82
CA VAL A 62 5.62 -4.77 -4.56
C VAL A 62 5.20 -6.07 -3.90
N ALA A 63 5.25 -6.12 -2.58
CA ALA A 63 4.88 -7.29 -1.81
C ALA A 63 4.50 -6.90 -0.38
N TYR A 64 3.72 -7.75 0.27
CA TYR A 64 3.42 -7.64 1.68
C TYR A 64 3.63 -8.99 2.39
N ARG A 65 3.72 -8.93 3.71
CA ARG A 65 3.75 -10.10 4.57
C ARG A 65 2.98 -9.81 5.84
N GLU A 66 2.08 -10.71 6.19
CA GLU A 66 1.38 -10.73 7.47
C GLU A 66 2.35 -11.15 8.61
N SER A 67 1.96 -10.99 9.87
CA SER A 67 2.83 -11.19 11.03
C SER A 67 3.57 -12.54 11.08
N GLU A 68 2.91 -13.63 10.68
CA GLU A 68 3.50 -14.99 10.63
C GLU A 68 3.34 -15.66 9.26
N GLY A 69 3.03 -14.87 8.22
CA GLY A 69 2.75 -15.37 6.87
C GLY A 69 3.97 -15.45 5.96
N PRO A 70 3.87 -16.13 4.80
CA PRO A 70 4.86 -16.01 3.73
C PRO A 70 4.77 -14.63 3.07
N TRP A 71 5.81 -14.23 2.34
CA TRP A 71 5.73 -13.06 1.47
C TRP A 71 4.72 -13.29 0.35
N HIS A 72 3.83 -12.33 0.15
CA HIS A 72 2.86 -12.29 -0.94
C HIS A 72 3.29 -11.21 -1.93
N GLN A 73 3.62 -11.62 -3.16
CA GLN A 73 3.89 -10.68 -4.23
C GLN A 73 2.58 -10.08 -4.71
N LEU A 74 2.52 -8.75 -4.76
CA LEU A 74 1.33 -8.04 -5.16
C LEU A 74 1.18 -8.07 -6.68
N GLY A 75 -0.03 -8.39 -7.16
CA GLY A 75 -0.37 -8.31 -8.56
C GLY A 75 -0.19 -6.90 -9.13
N TYR A 76 0.20 -6.82 -10.41
CA TYR A 76 0.46 -5.55 -11.10
C TYR A 76 -0.73 -4.58 -11.01
N GLU A 77 -1.95 -5.10 -11.18
CA GLU A 77 -3.19 -4.33 -11.13
C GLU A 77 -3.44 -3.73 -9.73
N ALA A 78 -3.32 -4.52 -8.67
CA ALA A 78 -3.51 -4.04 -7.29
C ALA A 78 -2.47 -2.99 -6.91
N ALA A 79 -1.22 -3.17 -7.35
CA ALA A 79 -0.13 -2.22 -7.14
C ALA A 79 -0.38 -0.87 -7.84
N ASP A 80 -0.83 -0.89 -9.09
CA ASP A 80 -1.16 0.32 -9.85
C ASP A 80 -2.38 1.03 -9.26
N HIS A 81 -3.40 0.27 -8.84
CA HIS A 81 -4.56 0.84 -8.17
C HIS A 81 -4.18 1.52 -6.86
N TRP A 82 -3.34 0.90 -6.03
CA TRP A 82 -2.81 1.56 -4.83
C TRP A 82 -2.11 2.88 -5.17
N GLN A 83 -1.25 2.89 -6.20
CA GLN A 83 -0.53 4.08 -6.63
C GLN A 83 -1.47 5.18 -7.18
N GLY A 84 -2.60 4.79 -7.77
CA GLY A 84 -3.64 5.70 -8.25
C GLY A 84 -4.56 6.28 -7.16
N LEU A 85 -4.53 5.76 -5.92
CA LEU A 85 -5.31 6.32 -4.82
C LEU A 85 -4.77 7.70 -4.41
N SER A 86 -5.67 8.60 -3.97
CA SER A 86 -5.24 9.82 -3.29
C SER A 86 -4.67 9.49 -1.91
N THR A 87 -3.89 10.40 -1.35
CA THR A 87 -3.36 10.26 0.02
C THR A 87 -4.50 10.09 1.04
N GLU A 88 -5.54 10.91 0.93
CA GLU A 88 -6.69 10.88 1.85
C GLU A 88 -7.44 9.54 1.76
N LEU A 89 -7.53 8.96 0.55
CA LEU A 89 -8.17 7.68 0.36
C LEU A 89 -7.32 6.53 0.92
N ARG A 90 -5.99 6.56 0.76
CA ARG A 90 -5.09 5.59 1.39
C ARG A 90 -5.22 5.62 2.91
N GLU A 91 -5.16 6.81 3.50
CA GLU A 91 -5.32 6.98 4.95
C GLU A 91 -6.68 6.45 5.43
N ARG A 92 -7.76 6.76 4.69
CA ARG A 92 -9.10 6.28 5.01
C ARG A 92 -9.18 4.76 4.96
N LEU A 93 -8.56 4.12 3.96
CA LEU A 93 -8.55 2.67 3.80
C LEU A 93 -7.64 1.95 4.80
N ILE A 94 -6.52 2.56 5.18
CA ILE A 94 -5.66 2.05 6.26
C ILE A 94 -6.41 2.11 7.60
N ALA A 95 -7.15 3.20 7.86
CA ALA A 95 -7.93 3.33 9.08
C ALA A 95 -9.17 2.41 9.11
N ASP A 96 -9.85 2.27 7.96
CA ASP A 96 -10.99 1.38 7.77
C ASP A 96 -10.94 0.75 6.37
N ARG A 97 -10.46 -0.48 6.32
CA ARG A 97 -10.40 -1.30 5.10
C ARG A 97 -11.76 -1.52 4.42
N THR A 98 -12.86 -1.30 5.15
CA THR A 98 -14.23 -1.48 4.65
C THR A 98 -14.87 -0.17 4.19
N ALA A 99 -14.13 0.94 4.29
CA ALA A 99 -14.59 2.27 3.92
C ALA A 99 -15.10 2.28 2.47
N PRO A 100 -16.28 2.86 2.22
CA PRO A 100 -16.81 2.95 0.87
C PRO A 100 -15.99 3.92 0.01
N LEU A 101 -15.88 3.61 -1.27
CA LEU A 101 -15.40 4.50 -2.30
C LEU A 101 -16.59 5.15 -3.01
N SER A 102 -16.47 6.43 -3.31
CA SER A 102 -17.36 7.13 -4.21
C SER A 102 -17.18 6.63 -5.65
N VAL A 103 -18.17 6.90 -6.52
CA VAL A 103 -18.08 6.59 -7.95
C VAL A 103 -16.86 7.29 -8.58
N ALA A 104 -16.55 8.51 -8.15
CA ALA A 104 -15.42 9.27 -8.68
C ALA A 104 -14.08 8.64 -8.28
N GLU A 105 -13.91 8.27 -7.00
CA GLU A 105 -12.72 7.57 -6.51
C GLU A 105 -12.54 6.22 -7.23
N TYR A 106 -13.60 5.41 -7.33
CA TYR A 106 -13.56 4.14 -8.06
C TYR A 106 -13.18 4.33 -9.54
N SER A 107 -13.79 5.29 -10.23
CA SER A 107 -13.55 5.53 -11.66
C SER A 107 -12.14 6.03 -11.92
N ALA A 108 -11.63 6.94 -11.06
CA ALA A 108 -10.29 7.48 -11.16
C ALA A 108 -9.22 6.40 -10.97
N THR A 109 -9.46 5.43 -10.09
CA THR A 109 -8.48 4.38 -9.82
C THR A 109 -8.56 3.21 -10.80
N THR A 110 -9.75 2.82 -11.25
CA THR A 110 -9.95 1.54 -11.99
C THR A 110 -10.28 1.69 -13.47
N ASN A 111 -10.50 2.92 -13.96
CA ASN A 111 -11.10 3.17 -15.28
C ASN A 111 -12.41 2.39 -15.54
N GLY A 112 -13.10 1.94 -14.48
CA GLY A 112 -14.41 1.30 -14.55
C GLY A 112 -14.43 -0.22 -14.39
N ALA A 113 -13.29 -0.92 -14.40
CA ALA A 113 -13.25 -2.38 -14.29
C ALA A 113 -12.02 -2.85 -13.48
N SER A 114 -12.24 -3.35 -12.26
CA SER A 114 -11.18 -4.00 -11.49
C SER A 114 -11.71 -5.11 -10.60
N ALA A 115 -10.97 -6.22 -10.48
CA ALA A 115 -11.22 -7.26 -9.47
C ALA A 115 -10.69 -6.88 -8.08
N SER A 116 -9.71 -5.96 -8.02
CA SER A 116 -9.14 -5.43 -6.76
C SER A 116 -10.07 -4.41 -6.08
N MET A 117 -11.14 -3.99 -6.76
CA MET A 117 -12.21 -3.16 -6.21
C MET A 117 -13.58 -3.74 -6.54
N ILE A 118 -14.34 -4.15 -5.55
CA ILE A 118 -15.65 -4.76 -5.76
C ILE A 118 -16.74 -3.69 -5.78
N THR A 119 -17.63 -3.80 -6.77
CA THR A 119 -18.93 -3.14 -6.77
C THR A 119 -19.94 -4.07 -6.12
N ASN A 120 -20.63 -3.69 -5.03
CA ASN A 120 -21.77 -4.47 -4.57
C ASN A 120 -23.03 -3.99 -5.30
N ASN A 121 -23.43 -4.70 -6.36
CA ASN A 121 -24.64 -4.41 -7.12
C ASN A 121 -25.86 -4.98 -6.37
N TRP A 122 -26.43 -4.23 -5.42
CA TRP A 122 -27.80 -4.47 -4.97
C TRP A 122 -28.73 -3.54 -5.74
N VAL A 123 -28.99 -3.91 -6.99
CA VAL A 123 -30.05 -3.29 -7.79
C VAL A 123 -31.38 -3.92 -7.36
N HIS A 124 -32.01 -3.34 -6.34
CA HIS A 124 -33.47 -3.30 -6.21
C HIS A 124 -33.83 -1.92 -5.64
N SER A 125 -34.31 -1.04 -6.53
CA SER A 125 -34.95 0.25 -6.24
C SER A 125 -34.29 1.13 -5.15
N GLY A 126 -33.38 2.02 -5.55
CA GLY A 126 -33.16 3.29 -4.83
C GLY A 126 -31.90 3.45 -3.98
N SER A 127 -30.94 2.52 -3.98
CA SER A 127 -29.66 2.72 -3.27
C SER A 127 -28.49 2.93 -4.25
N PRO A 128 -27.57 3.88 -3.98
CA PRO A 128 -26.38 4.06 -4.80
C PRO A 128 -25.45 2.84 -4.71
N ARG A 129 -24.72 2.56 -5.80
CA ARG A 129 -23.69 1.51 -5.82
C ARG A 129 -22.63 1.82 -4.75
N MET A 130 -22.31 0.84 -3.92
CA MET A 130 -21.20 0.94 -2.98
C MET A 130 -19.99 0.18 -3.51
N TYR A 131 -18.86 0.88 -3.55
CA TYR A 131 -17.57 0.36 -4.00
C TYR A 131 -16.64 0.17 -2.80
N ARG A 132 -15.86 -0.91 -2.79
CA ARG A 132 -14.89 -1.20 -1.72
C ARG A 132 -13.64 -1.84 -2.31
N VAL A 133 -12.51 -1.69 -1.60
CA VAL A 133 -11.31 -2.47 -1.93
C VAL A 133 -11.54 -3.96 -1.62
N ALA A 134 -10.87 -4.82 -2.37
CA ALA A 134 -10.99 -6.27 -2.27
C ALA A 134 -9.70 -6.97 -2.66
N GLY A 135 -9.65 -8.29 -2.42
CA GLY A 135 -8.50 -9.13 -2.73
C GLY A 135 -7.21 -8.56 -2.14
N GLU A 136 -6.16 -8.55 -2.96
CA GLU A 136 -4.82 -8.10 -2.60
C GLU A 136 -4.77 -6.66 -2.06
N LEU A 137 -5.62 -5.76 -2.57
CA LEU A 137 -5.64 -4.36 -2.12
C LEU A 137 -6.21 -4.24 -0.70
N ARG A 138 -7.21 -5.06 -0.37
CA ARG A 138 -7.75 -5.15 0.99
C ARG A 138 -6.72 -5.77 1.93
N GLU A 139 -6.08 -6.87 1.54
CA GLU A 139 -5.04 -7.52 2.35
C GLU A 139 -3.86 -6.57 2.61
N LEU A 140 -3.41 -5.83 1.59
CA LEU A 140 -2.40 -4.79 1.74
C LEU A 140 -2.81 -3.73 2.78
N THR A 141 -4.06 -3.22 2.71
CA THR A 141 -4.55 -2.22 3.69
C THR A 141 -4.56 -2.76 5.12
N GLU A 142 -4.81 -4.06 5.30
CA GLU A 142 -4.81 -4.71 6.61
C GLU A 142 -3.40 -4.78 7.19
N VAL A 143 -2.43 -5.20 6.38
CA VAL A 143 -1.02 -5.25 6.79
C VAL A 143 -0.49 -3.84 7.08
N LEU A 144 -0.84 -2.85 6.27
CA LEU A 144 -0.46 -1.46 6.51
C LEU A 144 -1.10 -0.90 7.79
N ALA A 145 -2.36 -1.23 8.07
CA ALA A 145 -3.01 -0.84 9.31
C ALA A 145 -2.27 -1.42 10.52
N GLU A 146 -1.92 -2.72 10.48
CA GLU A 146 -1.16 -3.37 11.54
C GLU A 146 0.19 -2.68 11.75
N ILE A 147 0.94 -2.43 10.68
CA ILE A 147 2.25 -1.75 10.74
C ILE A 147 2.13 -0.33 11.33
N LEU A 148 1.11 0.43 10.95
CA LEU A 148 1.02 1.85 11.28
C LEU A 148 0.34 2.12 12.63
N THR A 149 -0.36 1.12 13.20
CA THR A 149 -1.05 1.21 14.49
C THR A 149 -0.41 0.41 15.62
N SER A 150 0.59 -0.43 15.30
CA SER A 150 1.42 -1.15 16.27
C SER A 150 2.38 -0.25 17.05
#